data_AF-A0A8S9VSM3-F1
#
_entry.id   AF-A0A8S9VSM3-F1
#
_cell.length_a   1.000
_cell.length_b   1.000
_cell.length_c   1.000
_cell.angle_alpha   90.00
_cell.angle_beta   90.00
_cell.angle_gamma   90.00
#
_symmetry.space_group_name_H-M   'P 1'
#
loop_
_entity.id
_entity.type
_entity.pdbx_description
1 polymer ?
#
loop_
_entity_poly.entity_id
_entity_poly.type
_entity_poly.pdbx_seq_one_letter_code
_entity_poly.pdbx_strand_id
1 'polypeptide(L)'
;MRSNRPRATGEFSDSSMSDIAFLLLIFFLVTTTFDVQKGISYQLPKKPDEQTEEVVIDETNRLVMTIKQWGIGSYVALIDQAPPDGPLQRARAGEDVALDDPVLQEGIMTLAAQRAETVETTSARLLNNLEVAKGVPSGTYSSLNSAIQAENLTPMVRSGLIREIMGADAPVTVDPNFGEVAFGDTLVLADARQGNIASAVRESELVVILKFFPDCDYDGMIAALDVIRRNGVSRTGITLQERLGGGV
;
A
#
# COMPACT_ATOMS: atom_id res chain seq x y z
N MET A 1 -77.66 12.78 -50.93
CA MET A 1 -77.04 13.61 -49.88
C MET A 1 -76.17 12.73 -49.01
N ARG A 2 -74.83 12.88 -49.06
CA ARG A 2 -73.88 12.11 -48.23
C ARG A 2 -73.69 12.83 -46.90
N SER A 3 -74.01 12.14 -45.81
CA SER A 3 -73.86 12.58 -44.42
C SER A 3 -72.39 12.55 -44.01
N ASN A 4 -71.90 13.64 -43.42
CA ASN A 4 -70.53 13.80 -42.92
C ASN A 4 -70.51 13.44 -41.42
N ARG A 5 -69.87 12.33 -41.04
CA ARG A 5 -69.65 11.97 -39.62
C ARG A 5 -68.38 12.68 -39.10
N PRO A 6 -68.43 13.38 -37.96
CA PRO A 6 -67.23 13.97 -37.37
C PRO A 6 -66.30 12.87 -36.82
N ARG A 7 -65.00 13.00 -37.13
CA ARG A 7 -63.91 12.16 -36.62
C ARG A 7 -63.74 12.48 -35.12
N ALA A 8 -63.89 11.48 -34.26
CA ALA A 8 -63.55 11.60 -32.84
C ALA A 8 -62.04 11.81 -32.71
N THR A 9 -61.63 13.03 -32.40
CA THR A 9 -60.27 13.36 -31.96
C THR A 9 -60.12 12.82 -30.54
N GLY A 10 -59.33 11.76 -30.37
CA GLY A 10 -59.02 11.20 -29.05
C GLY A 10 -58.13 12.17 -28.29
N GLU A 11 -58.73 12.96 -27.40
CA GLU A 11 -58.00 13.70 -26.39
C GLU A 11 -57.39 12.67 -25.42
N PHE A 12 -56.06 12.66 -25.31
CA PHE A 12 -55.38 11.87 -24.29
C PHE A 12 -55.66 12.49 -22.92
N SER A 13 -56.00 11.68 -21.94
CA SER A 13 -56.26 12.15 -20.58
C SER A 13 -54.96 12.58 -19.91
N ASP A 14 -54.70 13.90 -19.86
CA ASP A 14 -53.55 14.50 -19.18
C ASP A 14 -53.48 14.12 -17.69
N SER A 15 -54.64 13.83 -17.06
CA SER A 15 -54.69 13.33 -15.69
C SER A 15 -53.93 12.01 -15.54
N SER A 16 -54.09 11.08 -16.48
CA SER A 16 -53.43 9.76 -16.44
C SER A 16 -51.93 9.86 -16.69
N MET A 17 -51.49 10.83 -17.50
CA MET A 17 -50.07 11.09 -17.73
C MET A 17 -49.41 11.77 -16.51
N SER A 18 -50.16 12.62 -15.80
CA SER A 18 -49.71 13.28 -14.59
C SER A 18 -49.50 12.29 -13.44
N ASP A 19 -50.45 11.36 -13.24
CA ASP A 19 -50.39 10.38 -12.17
C ASP A 19 -49.19 9.42 -12.32
N ILE A 20 -48.94 8.93 -13.54
CA ILE A 20 -47.81 8.03 -13.80
C ILE A 20 -46.46 8.74 -13.60
N ALA A 21 -46.34 10.00 -14.03
CA ALA A 21 -45.13 10.79 -13.84
C ALA A 21 -44.86 11.08 -12.35
N PHE A 22 -45.90 11.35 -11.57
CA PHE A 22 -45.79 11.59 -10.14
C PHE A 22 -45.40 10.32 -9.36
N LEU A 23 -45.99 9.18 -9.70
CA LEU A 23 -45.59 7.88 -9.12
C LEU A 23 -44.15 7.53 -9.45
N LEU A 24 -43.68 7.80 -10.68
CA LEU A 24 -42.27 7.62 -11.04
C LEU A 24 -41.35 8.56 -10.28
N LEU A 25 -41.76 9.80 -10.02
CA LEU A 25 -40.98 10.75 -9.22
C LEU A 25 -40.84 10.28 -7.77
N ILE A 26 -41.92 9.82 -7.14
CA ILE A 26 -41.85 9.23 -5.79
C ILE A 26 -41.03 7.96 -5.80
N PHE A 27 -41.19 7.11 -6.81
CA PHE A 27 -40.41 5.89 -6.96
C PHE A 27 -38.91 6.22 -7.01
N PHE A 28 -38.48 7.10 -7.92
CA PHE A 28 -37.09 7.55 -7.99
C PHE A 28 -36.64 8.23 -6.70
N LEU A 29 -37.47 9.02 -6.03
CA LEU A 29 -37.12 9.67 -4.78
C LEU A 29 -36.95 8.67 -3.62
N VAL A 30 -37.77 7.62 -3.55
CA VAL A 30 -37.70 6.60 -2.49
C VAL A 30 -36.60 5.58 -2.76
N THR A 31 -36.38 5.20 -4.03
CA THR A 31 -35.35 4.23 -4.41
C THR A 31 -34.00 4.87 -4.72
N THR A 32 -33.88 6.21 -4.73
CA THR A 32 -32.56 6.88 -4.68
C THR A 32 -32.00 6.78 -3.28
N THR A 33 -31.64 5.55 -2.89
CA THR A 33 -30.69 5.36 -1.81
C THR A 33 -29.39 6.03 -2.25
N PHE A 34 -29.00 7.11 -1.59
CA PHE A 34 -27.60 7.50 -1.61
C PHE A 34 -26.84 6.32 -0.99
N ASP A 35 -26.25 5.47 -1.84
CA ASP A 35 -25.20 4.57 -1.42
C ASP A 35 -24.02 5.44 -1.03
N VAL A 36 -24.04 5.92 0.21
CA VAL A 36 -22.87 6.48 0.85
C VAL A 36 -21.99 5.26 1.10
N GLN A 37 -21.26 4.83 0.07
CA GLN A 37 -20.08 4.03 0.27
C GLN A 37 -19.29 4.80 1.31
N LYS A 38 -19.27 4.30 2.55
CA LYS A 38 -18.43 4.87 3.59
C LYS A 38 -17.04 4.84 3.01
N GLY A 39 -16.57 5.99 2.54
CA GLY A 39 -15.24 6.13 2.00
C GLY A 39 -14.25 5.59 3.01
N ILE A 40 -13.12 5.10 2.50
CA ILE A 40 -11.98 4.63 3.30
C ILE A 40 -11.82 5.56 4.50
N SER A 41 -11.90 5.00 5.71
CA SER A 41 -11.69 5.73 6.96
C SER A 41 -10.28 6.35 6.92
N TYR A 42 -10.18 7.60 6.49
CA TYR A 42 -8.93 8.34 6.51
C TYR A 42 -8.83 9.08 7.85
N GLN A 43 -8.09 8.49 8.79
CA GLN A 43 -7.57 9.28 9.89
C GLN A 43 -6.51 10.21 9.31
N LEU A 44 -6.78 11.52 9.38
CA LEU A 44 -5.76 12.53 9.12
C LEU A 44 -4.55 12.21 10.00
N PRO A 45 -3.33 12.14 9.43
CA PRO A 45 -2.12 12.10 10.24
C PRO A 45 -2.19 13.21 11.27
N LYS A 46 -1.76 12.90 12.51
CA LYS A 46 -1.66 13.93 13.55
C LYS A 46 -0.82 15.07 13.00
N LYS A 47 -1.25 16.32 13.23
CA LYS A 47 -0.44 17.49 12.91
C LYS A 47 0.94 17.28 13.53
N PRO A 48 2.03 17.49 12.78
CA PRO A 48 3.37 17.37 13.35
C PRO A 48 3.46 18.37 14.50
N ASP A 49 3.77 17.88 15.71
CA ASP A 49 4.13 18.74 16.83
C ASP A 49 5.47 19.42 16.51
N GLU A 50 5.75 20.57 17.15
CA GLU A 50 7.02 21.32 16.98
C GLU A 50 8.28 20.51 17.41
N GLN A 51 8.08 19.31 17.98
CA GLN A 51 9.09 18.29 18.28
C GLN A 51 9.01 17.06 17.36
N THR A 52 8.44 17.21 16.16
CA THR A 52 8.63 16.20 15.12
C THR A 52 10.09 16.30 14.72
N GLU A 53 10.95 15.48 15.34
CA GLU A 53 12.30 15.25 14.86
C GLU A 53 12.17 14.98 13.36
N GLU A 54 12.77 15.84 12.52
CA GLU A 54 12.93 15.52 11.11
C GLU A 54 13.48 14.10 11.09
N VAL A 55 12.75 13.17 10.46
CA VAL A 55 13.21 11.79 10.34
C VAL A 55 14.47 11.88 9.49
N VAL A 56 15.63 11.94 10.15
CA VAL A 56 16.94 11.92 9.51
C VAL A 56 17.06 10.52 8.93
N ILE A 57 16.65 10.37 7.68
CA ILE A 57 16.83 9.13 6.94
C ILE A 57 18.33 9.01 6.71
N ASP A 58 18.94 7.98 7.30
CA ASP A 58 20.33 7.61 7.01
C ASP A 58 20.51 7.52 5.49
N GLU A 59 21.47 8.26 4.94
CA GLU A 59 21.74 8.28 3.51
C GLU A 59 22.05 6.88 2.98
N THR A 60 22.55 6.01 3.85
CA THR A 60 22.80 4.60 3.59
C THR A 60 21.52 3.85 3.24
N ASN A 61 20.37 4.25 3.81
CA ASN A 61 19.04 3.64 3.69
C ASN A 61 18.12 4.33 2.66
N ARG A 62 18.65 5.23 1.83
CA ARG A 62 17.87 6.03 0.88
C ARG A 62 18.13 5.62 -0.57
N LEU A 63 17.06 5.37 -1.32
CA LEU A 63 17.07 5.22 -2.78
C LEU A 63 16.23 6.33 -3.38
N VAL A 64 16.78 7.09 -4.32
CA VAL A 64 16.07 8.20 -5.00
C VAL A 64 15.94 7.83 -6.48
N MET A 65 14.70 7.78 -6.95
CA MET A 65 14.37 7.44 -8.33
C MET A 65 13.51 8.53 -8.95
N THR A 66 13.80 8.87 -10.18
CA THR A 66 13.04 9.80 -10.99
C THR A 66 12.26 9.02 -12.04
N ILE A 67 10.94 9.19 -12.06
CA ILE A 67 10.01 8.48 -12.95
C ILE A 67 9.58 9.41 -14.09
N LYS A 68 9.68 8.90 -15.32
CA LYS A 68 9.26 9.55 -16.55
C LYS A 68 8.28 8.67 -17.31
N GLN A 69 7.39 9.32 -18.05
CA GLN A 69 6.61 8.67 -19.08
C GLN A 69 7.40 8.65 -20.40
N TRP A 70 7.67 7.44 -20.90
CA TRP A 70 8.36 7.25 -22.18
C TRP A 70 7.37 7.14 -23.35
N GLY A 71 6.21 6.54 -23.08
CA GLY A 71 5.14 6.37 -24.05
C GLY A 71 3.81 6.05 -23.37
N ILE A 72 2.79 5.72 -24.17
CA ILE A 72 1.48 5.34 -23.64
C ILE A 72 1.64 4.04 -22.83
N GLY A 73 1.39 4.12 -21.51
CA GLY A 73 1.54 2.99 -20.59
C GLY A 73 2.97 2.48 -20.40
N SER A 74 3.99 3.24 -20.82
CA SER A 74 5.39 2.86 -20.67
C SER A 74 6.13 3.92 -19.84
N TYR A 75 6.72 3.46 -18.75
CA TYR A 75 7.37 4.31 -17.76
C TYR A 75 8.79 3.84 -17.51
N VAL A 76 9.68 4.79 -17.35
CA VAL A 76 11.10 4.55 -17.09
C VAL A 76 11.50 5.23 -15.79
N ALA A 77 12.41 4.60 -15.06
CA ALA A 77 13.03 5.11 -13.88
C ALA A 77 14.50 5.43 -14.14
N LEU A 78 14.91 6.59 -13.63
CA LEU A 78 16.30 6.99 -13.46
C LEU A 78 16.66 6.86 -12.00
N ILE A 79 17.81 6.25 -11.70
CA ILE A 79 18.31 6.20 -10.33
C ILE A 79 19.19 7.42 -10.09
N ASP A 80 18.66 8.42 -9.38
CA ASP A 80 19.40 9.64 -9.02
C ASP A 80 20.46 9.35 -7.95
N GLN A 81 20.08 8.57 -6.95
CA GLN A 81 20.92 8.22 -5.81
C GLN A 81 20.55 6.81 -5.35
N ALA A 82 21.55 5.96 -5.14
CA ALA A 82 21.36 4.64 -4.55
C ALA A 82 22.42 4.42 -3.46
N PRO A 83 22.14 3.57 -2.46
CA PRO A 83 23.12 3.20 -1.44
C PRO A 83 24.47 2.78 -2.05
N PRO A 84 25.60 3.18 -1.43
CA PRO A 84 26.90 2.65 -1.81
C PRO A 84 26.88 1.11 -1.68
N ASP A 85 27.50 0.42 -2.64
CA ASP A 85 27.64 -1.05 -2.68
C ASP A 85 26.38 -1.93 -2.90
N GLY A 86 25.24 -1.35 -3.31
CA GLY A 86 24.05 -2.13 -3.68
C GLY A 86 24.03 -2.65 -5.13
N PRO A 87 23.26 -3.71 -5.46
CA PRO A 87 23.12 -4.34 -6.79
C PRO A 87 22.64 -3.41 -7.92
N LEU A 88 22.13 -2.22 -7.59
CA LEU A 88 21.67 -1.22 -8.56
C LEU A 88 22.81 -0.43 -9.24
N GLN A 89 24.07 -0.93 -9.22
CA GLN A 89 25.22 -0.21 -9.81
C GLN A 89 25.11 0.06 -11.30
N ARG A 90 24.48 -0.85 -12.07
CA ARG A 90 24.33 -0.67 -13.53
C ARG A 90 23.32 0.42 -13.91
N ALA A 91 22.22 0.53 -13.16
CA ALA A 91 21.21 1.57 -13.37
C ALA A 91 21.64 2.97 -12.87
N ARG A 92 22.82 3.10 -12.21
CA ARG A 92 23.44 4.38 -11.81
C ARG A 92 24.10 5.15 -12.97
N ALA A 93 24.14 4.61 -14.19
CA ALA A 93 24.84 5.22 -15.32
C ALA A 93 24.08 6.40 -15.99
N GLY A 94 23.00 6.89 -15.37
CA GLY A 94 22.14 7.92 -15.97
C GLY A 94 21.27 7.36 -17.11
N GLU A 95 21.08 6.05 -17.14
CA GLU A 95 20.26 5.35 -18.15
C GLU A 95 18.80 5.28 -17.68
N ASP A 96 17.88 5.62 -18.58
CA ASP A 96 16.45 5.43 -18.37
C ASP A 96 16.15 3.92 -18.42
N VAL A 97 15.76 3.31 -17.30
CA VAL A 97 15.46 1.86 -17.20
C VAL A 97 13.96 1.65 -17.09
N ALA A 98 13.39 0.69 -17.82
CA ALA A 98 11.96 0.41 -17.73
C ALA A 98 11.56 -0.07 -16.32
N LEU A 99 10.39 0.35 -15.83
CA LEU A 99 9.90 -0.06 -14.50
C LEU A 99 9.67 -1.57 -14.36
N ASP A 100 9.39 -2.25 -15.47
CA ASP A 100 9.21 -3.69 -15.56
C ASP A 100 10.52 -4.46 -15.80
N ASP A 101 11.66 -3.76 -15.89
CA ASP A 101 12.96 -4.40 -16.07
C ASP A 101 13.31 -5.31 -14.89
N PRO A 102 13.63 -6.59 -15.13
CA PRO A 102 13.85 -7.56 -14.07
C PRO A 102 15.11 -7.24 -13.24
N VAL A 103 16.13 -6.63 -13.84
CA VAL A 103 17.36 -6.26 -13.13
C VAL A 103 17.09 -5.13 -12.14
N LEU A 104 16.29 -4.14 -12.55
CA LEU A 104 15.85 -3.07 -11.66
C LEU A 104 15.07 -3.64 -10.46
N GLN A 105 14.09 -4.50 -10.73
CA GLN A 105 13.23 -5.09 -9.70
C GLN A 105 14.01 -5.97 -8.73
N GLU A 106 14.83 -6.90 -9.25
CA GLU A 106 15.69 -7.77 -8.44
C GLU A 106 16.69 -6.95 -7.60
N GLY A 107 17.22 -5.87 -8.17
CA GLY A 107 18.10 -4.94 -7.46
C GLY A 107 17.40 -4.24 -6.30
N ILE A 108 16.19 -3.70 -6.51
CA ILE A 108 15.39 -3.05 -5.45
C ILE A 108 15.05 -4.07 -4.37
N MET A 109 14.60 -5.27 -4.76
CA MET A 109 14.25 -6.34 -3.84
C MET A 109 15.45 -6.77 -2.99
N THR A 110 16.61 -6.95 -3.61
CA THR A 110 17.84 -7.32 -2.90
C THR A 110 18.26 -6.22 -1.92
N LEU A 111 18.18 -4.94 -2.31
CA LEU A 111 18.42 -3.82 -1.37
C LEU A 111 17.44 -3.86 -0.20
N ALA A 112 16.15 -4.05 -0.49
CA ALA A 112 15.12 -4.08 0.53
C ALA A 112 15.34 -5.25 1.51
N ALA A 113 15.73 -6.42 1.01
CA ALA A 113 16.03 -7.60 1.80
C ALA A 113 17.30 -7.45 2.66
N GLN A 114 18.37 -6.85 2.14
CA GLN A 114 19.58 -6.53 2.90
C GLN A 114 19.33 -5.55 4.06
N ARG A 115 18.26 -4.75 3.94
CA ARG A 115 17.81 -3.78 4.95
C ARG A 115 16.54 -4.21 5.67
N ALA A 116 16.18 -5.49 5.58
CA ALA A 116 15.07 -6.02 6.32
C ALA A 116 15.37 -5.96 7.82
N GLU A 117 14.39 -5.51 8.60
CA GLU A 117 14.43 -5.55 10.06
C GLU A 117 14.80 -6.96 10.53
N THR A 118 15.56 -7.08 11.62
CA THR A 118 15.87 -8.40 12.18
C THR A 118 14.61 -9.05 12.76
N VAL A 119 14.60 -10.38 12.83
CA VAL A 119 13.47 -11.09 13.46
C VAL A 119 13.35 -10.74 14.95
N GLU A 120 14.46 -10.43 15.61
CA GLU A 120 14.49 -10.01 17.01
C GLU A 120 13.80 -8.65 17.21
N THR A 121 14.12 -7.65 16.39
CA THR A 121 13.46 -6.33 16.46
C THR A 121 11.96 -6.44 16.16
N THR A 122 11.60 -7.26 15.16
CA THR A 122 10.19 -7.53 14.83
C THR A 122 9.48 -8.23 16.00
N SER A 123 10.15 -9.16 16.68
CA SER A 123 9.63 -9.87 17.86
C SER A 123 9.46 -8.97 19.07
N ALA A 124 10.35 -8.00 19.27
CA ALA A 124 10.22 -7.00 20.32
C ALA A 124 9.00 -6.08 20.08
N ARG A 125 8.79 -5.65 18.83
CA ARG A 125 7.57 -4.92 18.43
C ARG A 125 6.31 -5.76 18.64
N LEU A 126 6.35 -7.04 18.28
CA LEU A 126 5.23 -7.96 18.48
C LEU A 126 4.88 -8.12 19.96
N LEU A 127 5.88 -8.21 20.83
CA LEU A 127 5.67 -8.26 22.28
C LEU A 127 4.99 -6.98 22.80
N ASN A 128 5.47 -5.81 22.38
CA ASN A 128 4.83 -4.54 22.75
C ASN A 128 3.39 -4.48 22.25
N ASN A 129 3.12 -4.92 21.02
CA ASN A 129 1.77 -4.97 20.47
C ASN A 129 0.86 -5.92 21.26
N LEU A 130 1.40 -7.05 21.74
CA LEU A 130 0.68 -7.98 22.61
C LEU A 130 0.33 -7.35 23.96
N GLU A 131 1.28 -6.67 24.60
CA GLU A 131 1.05 -6.01 25.89
C GLU A 131 -0.06 -4.95 25.77
N VAL A 132 -0.02 -4.15 24.70
CA VAL A 132 -1.07 -3.17 24.38
C VAL A 132 -2.42 -3.85 24.14
N ALA A 133 -2.46 -4.91 23.34
CA ALA A 133 -3.70 -5.64 23.02
C ALA A 133 -4.34 -6.29 24.27
N LYS A 134 -3.51 -6.76 25.21
CA LYS A 134 -3.96 -7.34 26.48
C LYS A 134 -4.22 -6.29 27.57
N GLY A 135 -3.88 -5.03 27.33
CA GLY A 135 -4.05 -3.94 28.28
C GLY A 135 -3.15 -4.05 29.52
N VAL A 136 -1.99 -4.69 29.38
CA VAL A 136 -1.00 -4.84 30.46
C VAL A 136 0.10 -3.78 30.32
N PRO A 137 0.76 -3.37 31.42
CA PRO A 137 1.88 -2.44 31.36
C PRO A 137 3.03 -2.94 30.48
N SER A 138 3.79 -2.02 29.90
CA SER A 138 4.97 -2.40 29.10
C SER A 138 6.04 -3.06 29.98
N GLY A 139 6.64 -4.14 29.48
CA GLY A 139 7.64 -4.92 30.21
C GLY A 139 7.04 -5.89 31.24
N THR A 140 5.74 -6.19 31.12
CA THR A 140 5.09 -7.25 31.90
C THR A 140 5.72 -8.60 31.61
N TYR A 141 6.07 -8.85 30.35
CA TYR A 141 6.77 -10.04 29.92
C TYR A 141 8.25 -9.75 29.68
N SER A 142 9.13 -10.63 30.15
CA SER A 142 10.59 -10.48 29.94
C SER A 142 11.03 -10.85 28.53
N SER A 143 10.23 -11.63 27.81
CA SER A 143 10.49 -12.07 26.44
C SER A 143 9.20 -12.51 25.74
N LEU A 144 9.23 -12.56 24.41
CA LEU A 144 8.12 -13.09 23.61
C LEU A 144 7.75 -14.53 24.01
N ASN A 145 8.74 -15.40 24.24
CA ASN A 145 8.50 -16.79 24.65
C ASN A 145 7.80 -16.87 26.02
N SER A 146 8.18 -16.01 26.98
CA SER A 146 7.49 -15.96 28.27
C SER A 146 6.02 -15.55 28.14
N ALA A 147 5.72 -14.62 27.23
CA ALA A 147 4.35 -14.20 26.96
C ALA A 147 3.54 -15.31 26.26
N ILE A 148 4.14 -15.99 25.30
CA ILE A 148 3.54 -17.13 24.59
C ILE A 148 3.15 -18.23 25.59
N GLN A 149 4.06 -18.59 26.51
CA GLN A 149 3.82 -19.62 27.52
C GLN A 149 2.77 -19.19 28.55
N ALA A 150 2.86 -17.95 29.07
CA ALA A 150 1.96 -17.45 30.11
C ALA A 150 0.51 -17.32 29.62
N GLU A 151 0.32 -16.85 28.39
CA GLU A 151 -0.99 -16.60 27.79
C GLU A 151 -1.47 -17.77 26.90
N ASN A 152 -0.71 -18.86 26.82
CA ASN A 152 -0.98 -20.03 25.98
C ASN A 152 -1.29 -19.64 24.51
N LEU A 153 -0.44 -18.79 23.95
CA LEU A 153 -0.58 -18.26 22.59
C LEU A 153 0.00 -19.23 21.56
N THR A 154 -0.53 -19.16 20.35
CA THR A 154 -0.03 -19.88 19.18
C THR A 154 0.69 -18.89 18.27
N PRO A 155 2.02 -19.01 18.11
CA PRO A 155 2.76 -18.22 17.13
C PRO A 155 2.44 -18.73 15.71
N MET A 156 2.22 -17.80 14.79
CA MET A 156 1.89 -18.08 13.40
C MET A 156 2.61 -17.08 12.49
N VAL A 157 3.00 -17.53 11.30
CA VAL A 157 3.54 -16.66 10.24
C VAL A 157 2.51 -16.56 9.13
N ARG A 158 2.17 -15.33 8.72
CA ARG A 158 1.42 -15.06 7.49
C ARG A 158 2.38 -14.59 6.41
N SER A 159 2.36 -15.30 5.29
CA SER A 159 3.20 -14.99 4.13
C SER A 159 2.95 -13.57 3.63
N GLY A 160 4.03 -12.81 3.46
CA GLY A 160 4.00 -11.54 2.75
C GLY A 160 4.01 -11.72 1.24
N LEU A 161 3.85 -10.60 0.51
CA LEU A 161 3.85 -10.57 -0.95
C LEU A 161 5.11 -11.21 -1.55
N ILE A 162 6.28 -10.98 -0.96
CA ILE A 162 7.56 -11.52 -1.46
C ILE A 162 7.57 -13.04 -1.41
N ARG A 163 7.14 -13.64 -0.28
CA ARG A 163 7.04 -15.09 -0.14
C ARG A 163 5.98 -15.67 -1.07
N GLU A 164 4.87 -14.95 -1.29
CA GLU A 164 3.82 -15.38 -2.21
C GLU A 164 4.29 -15.39 -3.68
N ILE A 165 5.13 -14.41 -4.06
CA ILE A 165 5.66 -14.28 -5.43
C ILE A 165 6.84 -15.23 -5.67
N MET A 166 7.80 -15.32 -4.73
CA MET A 166 9.03 -16.09 -4.90
C MET A 166 8.93 -17.55 -4.45
N GLY A 167 7.92 -17.90 -3.65
CA GLY A 167 7.77 -19.24 -3.10
C GLY A 167 9.01 -19.67 -2.29
N ALA A 168 9.62 -20.79 -2.69
CA ALA A 168 10.77 -21.39 -2.00
C ALA A 168 12.08 -20.59 -2.15
N ASP A 169 12.15 -19.69 -3.14
CA ASP A 169 13.35 -18.89 -3.40
C ASP A 169 13.40 -17.62 -2.53
N ALA A 170 12.35 -17.35 -1.74
CA ALA A 170 12.33 -16.22 -0.82
C ALA A 170 13.40 -16.40 0.28
N PRO A 171 14.25 -15.40 0.54
CA PRO A 171 15.24 -15.49 1.60
C PRO A 171 14.54 -15.56 2.97
N VAL A 172 14.75 -16.67 3.69
CA VAL A 172 14.16 -16.93 5.01
C VAL A 172 15.22 -16.94 6.12
N THR A 173 14.79 -16.55 7.30
CA THR A 173 15.54 -16.69 8.56
C THR A 173 14.77 -17.63 9.47
N VAL A 174 15.48 -18.55 10.13
CA VAL A 174 14.86 -19.49 11.07
C VAL A 174 14.74 -18.84 12.45
N ASP A 175 13.52 -18.78 12.96
CA ASP A 175 13.17 -18.31 14.30
C ASP A 175 12.70 -19.47 15.19
N PRO A 176 13.09 -19.52 16.47
CA PRO A 176 12.69 -20.58 17.39
C PRO A 176 11.17 -20.69 17.63
N ASN A 177 10.43 -19.58 17.57
CA ASN A 177 9.00 -19.54 17.84
C ASN A 177 8.16 -19.62 16.55
N PHE A 178 8.67 -19.02 15.47
CA PHE A 178 7.94 -18.86 14.21
C PHE A 178 8.39 -19.78 13.07
N GLY A 179 9.51 -20.50 13.22
CA GLY A 179 10.08 -21.30 12.14
C GLY A 179 10.69 -20.43 11.05
N GLU A 180 10.45 -20.73 9.78
CA GLU A 180 10.98 -19.94 8.67
C GLU A 180 10.20 -18.63 8.48
N VAL A 181 10.89 -17.51 8.61
CA VAL A 181 10.34 -16.15 8.45
C VAL A 181 11.06 -15.46 7.29
N ALA A 182 10.29 -15.10 6.25
CA ALA A 182 10.79 -14.32 5.14
C ALA A 182 10.70 -12.82 5.45
N PHE A 183 11.39 -12.04 4.65
CA PHE A 183 11.18 -10.60 4.60
C PHE A 183 9.75 -10.27 4.08
N GLY A 184 9.08 -9.31 4.70
CA GLY A 184 7.70 -8.93 4.39
C GLY A 184 6.63 -9.81 5.07
N ASP A 185 7.01 -10.89 5.75
CA ASP A 185 6.07 -11.73 6.48
C ASP A 185 5.50 -11.01 7.71
N THR A 186 4.28 -11.42 8.07
CA THR A 186 3.62 -10.97 9.29
C THR A 186 3.72 -12.04 10.37
N LEU A 187 4.40 -11.72 11.46
CA LEU A 187 4.38 -12.52 12.68
C LEU A 187 3.07 -12.25 13.42
N VAL A 188 2.40 -13.31 13.87
CA VAL A 188 1.09 -13.23 14.52
C VAL A 188 1.10 -14.08 15.78
N LEU A 189 0.57 -13.53 16.87
CA LEU A 189 0.22 -14.30 18.05
C LEU A 189 -1.30 -14.45 18.09
N ALA A 190 -1.77 -15.69 18.12
CA ALA A 190 -3.18 -16.01 18.21
C ALA A 190 -3.51 -16.74 19.52
N ASP A 191 -4.71 -16.55 20.02
CA ASP A 191 -5.30 -17.32 21.11
C ASP A 191 -6.36 -18.25 20.51
N ALA A 192 -6.40 -19.51 20.95
CA ALA A 192 -7.39 -20.49 20.51
C ALA A 192 -8.85 -20.04 20.70
N ARG A 193 -9.12 -19.10 21.62
CA ARG A 193 -10.47 -18.59 21.94
C ARG A 193 -10.79 -17.26 21.28
N GLN A 194 -9.81 -16.37 21.15
CA GLN A 194 -10.01 -14.98 20.71
C GLN A 194 -9.48 -14.71 19.29
N GLY A 195 -8.78 -15.67 18.67
CA GLY A 195 -8.15 -15.48 17.37
C GLY A 195 -6.89 -14.64 17.47
N ASN A 196 -6.59 -13.83 16.44
CA ASN A 196 -5.37 -13.03 16.39
C ASN A 196 -5.39 -11.94 17.47
N ILE A 197 -4.39 -11.94 18.34
CA ILE A 197 -4.23 -10.98 19.43
C ILE A 197 -3.31 -9.84 19.02
N ALA A 198 -2.15 -10.19 18.47
CA ALA A 198 -1.11 -9.23 18.11
C ALA A 198 -0.42 -9.66 16.81
N SER A 199 0.08 -8.69 16.08
CA SER A 199 0.87 -8.93 14.87
C SER A 199 1.93 -7.87 14.67
N ALA A 200 3.01 -8.24 14.01
CA ALA A 200 4.07 -7.34 13.56
C ALA A 200 4.57 -7.80 12.19
N VAL A 201 4.73 -6.86 11.26
CA VAL A 201 5.26 -7.13 9.93
C VAL A 201 6.76 -6.89 9.95
N ARG A 202 7.51 -7.80 9.35
CA ARG A 202 8.95 -7.64 9.14
C ARG A 202 9.19 -6.71 7.95
N GLU A 203 9.39 -5.43 8.23
CA GLU A 203 9.53 -4.37 7.23
C GLU A 203 10.99 -4.15 6.78
N SER A 204 11.18 -3.43 5.67
CA SER A 204 12.49 -2.96 5.24
C SER A 204 12.70 -1.54 5.73
N GLU A 205 13.92 -1.24 6.13
CA GLU A 205 14.33 0.13 6.44
C GLU A 205 14.64 0.96 5.20
N LEU A 206 14.63 0.36 4.00
CA LEU A 206 14.86 1.08 2.75
C LEU A 206 13.74 2.11 2.53
N VAL A 207 14.13 3.37 2.41
CA VAL A 207 13.23 4.47 2.04
C VAL A 207 13.47 4.81 0.56
N VAL A 208 12.43 4.64 -0.25
CA VAL A 208 12.45 5.01 -1.66
C VAL A 208 11.78 6.36 -1.86
N ILE A 209 12.49 7.33 -2.40
CA ILE A 209 11.97 8.63 -2.79
C ILE A 209 11.71 8.59 -4.30
N LEU A 210 10.44 8.64 -4.68
CA LEU A 210 9.99 8.74 -6.06
C LEU A 210 9.79 10.20 -6.43
N LYS A 211 10.56 10.68 -7.40
CA LYS A 211 10.35 11.97 -8.05
C LYS A 211 9.60 11.74 -9.35
N PHE A 212 8.46 12.38 -9.53
CA PHE A 212 7.73 12.28 -10.78
C PHE A 212 7.96 13.52 -11.63
N PHE A 213 8.24 13.32 -12.91
CA PHE A 213 8.18 14.40 -13.88
C PHE A 213 6.73 14.91 -14.02
N PRO A 214 6.51 16.21 -14.28
CA PRO A 214 5.16 16.79 -14.33
C PRO A 214 4.23 16.19 -15.40
N ASP A 215 4.80 15.59 -16.45
CA ASP A 215 4.12 14.92 -17.55
C ASP A 215 3.87 13.42 -17.30
N CYS A 216 4.32 12.87 -16.17
CA CYS A 216 3.94 11.53 -15.77
C CYS A 216 2.46 11.49 -15.39
N ASP A 217 1.67 10.69 -16.11
CA ASP A 217 0.28 10.43 -15.77
C ASP A 217 0.13 9.69 -14.42
N TYR A 218 -1.13 9.64 -13.95
CA TYR A 218 -1.47 8.97 -12.69
C TYR A 218 -1.20 7.47 -12.74
N ASP A 219 -1.41 6.83 -13.89
CA ASP A 219 -1.17 5.40 -14.07
C ASP A 219 0.32 5.08 -13.91
N GLY A 220 1.22 5.95 -14.37
CA GLY A 220 2.65 5.86 -14.13
C GLY A 220 3.03 5.99 -12.67
N MET A 221 2.34 6.88 -11.92
CA MET A 221 2.54 6.99 -10.48
C MET A 221 2.14 5.71 -9.75
N ILE A 222 0.99 5.14 -10.10
CA ILE A 222 0.52 3.88 -9.54
C ILE A 222 1.44 2.73 -9.93
N ALA A 223 1.85 2.63 -11.20
CA ALA A 223 2.77 1.60 -11.67
C ALA A 223 4.11 1.63 -10.91
N ALA A 224 4.68 2.83 -10.71
CA ALA A 224 5.90 2.98 -9.93
C ALA A 224 5.70 2.53 -8.48
N LEU A 225 4.62 2.95 -7.82
CA LEU A 225 4.31 2.52 -6.45
C LEU A 225 4.12 1.01 -6.35
N ASP A 226 3.40 0.40 -7.29
CA ASP A 226 3.19 -1.03 -7.35
C ASP A 226 4.51 -1.79 -7.48
N VAL A 227 5.39 -1.36 -8.37
CA VAL A 227 6.72 -1.96 -8.54
C VAL A 227 7.53 -1.86 -7.26
N ILE A 228 7.56 -0.69 -6.62
CA ILE A 228 8.30 -0.50 -5.36
C ILE A 228 7.73 -1.39 -4.24
N ARG A 229 6.41 -1.46 -4.10
CA ARG A 229 5.72 -2.27 -3.08
C ARG A 229 5.91 -3.77 -3.30
N ARG A 230 5.82 -4.24 -4.55
CA ARG A 230 6.03 -5.66 -4.91
C ARG A 230 7.45 -6.12 -4.68
N ASN A 231 8.42 -5.20 -4.71
CA ASN A 231 9.82 -5.47 -4.36
C ASN A 231 10.12 -5.25 -2.87
N GLY A 232 9.07 -5.15 -2.03
CA GLY A 232 9.16 -5.24 -0.57
C GLY A 232 9.41 -3.92 0.15
N VAL A 233 9.47 -2.81 -0.56
CA VAL A 233 9.66 -1.50 0.07
C VAL A 233 8.36 -1.04 0.73
N SER A 234 8.40 -0.85 2.05
CA SER A 234 7.25 -0.36 2.82
C SER A 234 7.22 1.16 2.96
N ARG A 235 8.37 1.83 2.86
CA ARG A 235 8.54 3.27 3.11
C ARG A 235 8.84 4.00 1.80
N THR A 236 7.90 4.86 1.40
CA THR A 236 7.98 5.62 0.14
C THR A 236 7.74 7.09 0.38
N GLY A 237 8.67 7.95 -0.06
CA GLY A 237 8.46 9.39 -0.21
C GLY A 237 8.09 9.71 -1.65
N ILE A 238 7.18 10.66 -1.87
CA ILE A 238 6.79 11.12 -3.20
C ILE A 238 7.08 12.61 -3.30
N THR A 239 7.67 13.04 -4.40
CA THR A 239 7.85 14.45 -4.72
C THR A 239 7.67 14.68 -6.22
N LEU A 240 7.36 15.91 -6.61
CA LEU A 240 7.35 16.32 -8.00
C LEU A 240 8.73 16.89 -8.32
N GLN A 241 9.31 16.48 -9.45
CA GLN A 241 10.55 17.06 -9.91
C GLN A 241 10.26 18.40 -10.60
N GLU A 242 10.75 19.48 -10.02
CA GLU A 242 10.78 20.76 -10.71
C GLU A 242 11.73 20.67 -11.89
N ARG A 243 11.29 21.21 -13.04
CA ARG A 243 12.11 21.24 -14.24
C ARG A 243 13.31 22.15 -13.95
N LEU A 244 14.47 21.56 -13.68
CA LEU A 244 15.73 22.30 -13.69
C LEU A 244 15.85 22.93 -15.08
N GLY A 245 15.71 24.25 -15.13
CA GLY A 245 15.80 25.02 -16.35
C GLY A 245 17.11 24.69 -17.06
N GLY A 246 17.00 24.24 -18.30
CA GLY A 246 18.14 24.18 -19.19
C GLY A 246 18.74 25.58 -19.28
N GLY A 247 19.97 25.73 -18.80
CA GLY A 247 20.78 26.89 -19.10
C GLY A 247 20.92 27.01 -20.62
N VAL A 248 20.61 28.21 -21.10
CA VAL A 248 20.73 28.68 -22.48
C VAL A 248 22.13 28.46 -23.02
#